data_AF-A0A9D8XHA9-F1
#
_entry.id   AF-A0A9D8XHA9-F1
#
_cell.length_a   1.000
_cell.length_b   1.000
_cell.length_c   1.000
_cell.angle_alpha   90.00
_cell.angle_beta   90.00
_cell.angle_gamma   90.00
#
_symmetry.space_group_name_H-M   'P 1'
#
loop_
_entity.id
_entity.type
_entity.pdbx_description
1 polymer ?
#
loop_
_entity_poly.entity_id
_entity_poly.type
_entity_poly.pdbx_seq_one_letter_code
_entity_poly.pdbx_strand_id
1 'polypeptide(L)'
;MKRKIVTILAYTLLVVVVLLMSQCEHSVTLTTVKRDARHIIELAERIESEEELKHVEKLARQYEIGYQRMYNGAKALEFKRLTNEALRNAGEVCNQIHAENERIAAMRNTFHSSLEDLDAAWGHDMSSLESDIAAIEQNNEQIGKIEADIESVKRESEKLYDLIIEKSYPEDLLNEHSKLNNKIVEMEAEIGKIEHQNHIIRLAYKLHGVEFPVNESEEPTEEVVEVSTEEVVEVSTEEVTE
;
A
#
# COMPACT_ATOMS: atom_id res chain seq x y z
N MET A 1 -42.04 24.32 -33.57
CA MET A 1 -41.84 22.97 -34.13
C MET A 1 -40.43 22.72 -34.67
N LYS A 2 -39.83 23.62 -35.45
CA LYS A 2 -38.50 23.41 -36.07
C LYS A 2 -37.36 23.07 -35.10
N ARG A 3 -37.30 23.69 -33.91
CA ARG A 3 -36.26 23.41 -32.89
C ARG A 3 -36.30 21.99 -32.30
N LYS A 4 -37.49 21.38 -32.16
CA LYS A 4 -37.64 20.03 -31.60
C LYS A 4 -37.18 18.94 -32.58
N ILE A 5 -37.34 19.19 -33.88
CA ILE A 5 -36.91 18.24 -34.94
C ILE A 5 -35.38 18.24 -35.05
N VAL A 6 -34.74 19.40 -34.91
CA VAL A 6 -33.27 19.52 -34.95
C VAL A 6 -32.63 18.83 -33.76
N THR A 7 -33.20 18.95 -32.55
CA THR A 7 -32.67 18.24 -31.38
C THR A 7 -32.83 16.72 -31.50
N ILE A 8 -33.96 16.23 -32.00
CA ILE A 8 -34.16 14.78 -32.21
C ILE A 8 -33.15 14.23 -33.21
N LEU A 9 -32.94 14.92 -34.35
CA LEU A 9 -31.94 14.51 -35.34
C LEU A 9 -30.52 14.52 -34.78
N ALA A 10 -30.17 15.52 -33.96
CA ALA A 10 -28.86 15.59 -33.31
C ALA A 10 -28.65 14.41 -32.33
N TYR A 11 -29.67 14.05 -31.54
CA TYR A 11 -29.60 12.91 -30.63
C TYR A 11 -29.49 11.58 -31.37
N THR A 12 -30.28 11.37 -32.43
CA THR A 12 -30.19 10.13 -33.21
C THR A 12 -28.84 9.98 -33.91
N LEU A 13 -28.28 11.09 -34.40
CA LEU A 13 -26.98 11.09 -35.07
C LEU A 13 -25.85 10.84 -34.06
N LEU A 14 -25.95 11.39 -32.85
CA LEU A 14 -25.01 11.11 -31.76
C LEU A 14 -25.09 9.64 -31.31
N VAL A 15 -26.29 9.07 -31.17
CA VAL A 15 -26.46 7.64 -30.84
C VAL A 15 -25.87 6.73 -31.93
N VAL A 16 -26.08 7.06 -33.20
CA VAL A 16 -25.49 6.30 -34.32
C VAL A 16 -23.97 6.42 -34.35
N VAL A 17 -23.40 7.59 -34.08
CA VAL A 17 -21.95 7.79 -34.00
C VAL A 17 -21.35 7.03 -32.81
N VAL A 18 -22.01 7.01 -31.65
CA VAL A 18 -21.58 6.23 -30.48
C VAL A 18 -21.64 4.72 -30.78
N LEU A 19 -22.70 4.25 -31.44
CA LEU A 19 -22.83 2.85 -31.83
C LEU A 19 -21.79 2.45 -32.91
N LEU A 20 -21.48 3.32 -33.87
CA LEU A 20 -20.45 3.07 -34.88
C LEU A 20 -19.04 3.08 -34.30
N MET A 21 -18.74 3.98 -33.36
CA MET A 21 -17.46 4.00 -32.66
C MET A 21 -17.27 2.78 -31.76
N SER A 22 -18.35 2.17 -31.23
CA SER A 22 -18.27 0.91 -30.48
C SER A 22 -18.01 -0.33 -31.34
N GLN A 23 -18.09 -0.25 -32.67
CA GLN A 23 -17.87 -1.40 -33.58
C GLN A 23 -16.47 -1.46 -34.19
N CYS A 24 -15.56 -0.54 -33.84
CA CYS A 24 -14.13 -0.71 -34.14
C CYS A 24 -13.46 -1.64 -33.11
N GLU A 25 -14.01 -2.84 -32.89
CA GLU A 25 -13.24 -3.94 -32.33
C GLU A 25 -12.21 -4.33 -33.39
N HIS A 26 -10.93 -4.06 -33.12
CA HIS A 26 -9.83 -4.59 -33.92
C HIS A 26 -9.97 -6.12 -33.95
N SER A 27 -10.40 -6.65 -35.10
CA SER A 27 -10.52 -8.08 -35.29
C SER A 27 -9.12 -8.67 -35.44
N VAL A 28 -8.80 -9.60 -34.56
CA VAL A 28 -7.52 -10.30 -34.58
C VAL A 28 -7.50 -11.25 -35.78
N THR A 29 -6.44 -11.17 -36.59
CA THR A 29 -6.26 -12.08 -37.73
C THR A 29 -5.73 -13.42 -37.23
N LEU A 30 -6.56 -14.46 -37.30
CA LEU A 30 -6.20 -15.81 -36.86
C LEU A 30 -5.28 -16.47 -37.89
N THR A 31 -4.24 -17.15 -37.41
CA THR A 31 -3.38 -17.97 -38.27
C THR A 31 -3.52 -19.44 -37.91
N THR A 32 -2.70 -19.93 -37.00
CA THR A 32 -2.75 -21.29 -36.45
C THR A 32 -2.66 -21.19 -34.94
N VAL A 33 -3.37 -22.08 -34.24
CA VAL A 33 -3.45 -22.08 -32.78
C VAL A 33 -2.06 -22.01 -32.14
N LYS A 34 -1.10 -22.80 -32.65
CA LYS A 34 0.28 -22.82 -32.13
C LYS A 34 1.05 -21.52 -32.38
N ARG A 35 0.90 -20.91 -33.56
CA ARG A 35 1.61 -19.67 -33.90
C ARG A 35 1.06 -18.49 -33.11
N ASP A 36 -0.26 -18.40 -33.02
CA ASP A 36 -0.93 -17.34 -32.28
C ASP A 36 -0.67 -17.49 -30.77
N ALA A 37 -0.68 -18.72 -30.24
CA ALA A 37 -0.32 -18.96 -28.85
C ALA A 37 1.14 -18.58 -28.56
N ARG A 38 2.08 -18.93 -29.46
CA ARG A 38 3.48 -18.52 -29.32
C ARG A 38 3.64 -17.00 -29.29
N HIS A 39 2.89 -16.28 -30.12
CA HIS A 39 2.90 -14.82 -30.10
C HIS A 39 2.46 -14.26 -28.74
N ILE A 40 1.39 -14.80 -28.14
CA ILE A 40 0.97 -14.39 -26.79
C ILE A 40 2.01 -14.75 -25.73
N ILE A 41 2.63 -15.93 -25.82
CA ILE A 41 3.68 -16.34 -24.89
C ILE A 41 4.87 -15.38 -24.95
N GLU A 42 5.35 -15.05 -26.16
CA GLU A 42 6.46 -14.10 -26.37
C GLU A 42 6.13 -12.69 -25.85
N LEU A 43 4.87 -12.26 -25.95
CA LEU A 43 4.41 -11.02 -25.34
C LEU A 43 4.39 -11.12 -23.82
N ALA A 44 3.90 -12.24 -23.27
CA ALA A 44 3.79 -12.45 -21.84
C ALA A 44 5.17 -12.48 -21.14
N GLU A 45 6.18 -13.05 -21.78
CA GLU A 45 7.56 -13.09 -21.26
C GLU A 45 8.24 -11.72 -21.18
N ARG A 46 7.67 -10.68 -21.81
CA ARG A 46 8.24 -9.32 -21.86
C ARG A 46 7.43 -8.30 -21.06
N ILE A 47 6.45 -8.75 -20.27
CA ILE A 47 5.61 -7.86 -19.48
C ILE A 47 6.41 -7.31 -18.31
N GLU A 48 6.40 -5.98 -18.17
CA GLU A 48 7.03 -5.27 -17.05
C GLU A 48 6.01 -4.51 -16.20
N SER A 49 4.74 -4.44 -16.63
CA SER A 49 3.68 -3.67 -15.96
C SER A 49 2.31 -4.36 -15.98
N GLU A 50 1.45 -3.99 -15.02
CA GLU A 50 0.08 -4.49 -14.94
C GLU A 50 -0.77 -4.05 -16.14
N GLU A 51 -0.52 -2.83 -16.66
CA GLU A 51 -1.19 -2.34 -17.86
C GLU A 51 -0.87 -3.22 -19.07
N GLU A 52 0.41 -3.56 -19.29
CA GLU A 52 0.81 -4.46 -20.37
C GLU A 52 0.18 -5.84 -20.22
N LEU A 53 0.16 -6.39 -19.00
CA LEU A 53 -0.53 -7.65 -18.73
C LEU A 53 -2.01 -7.59 -19.13
N LYS A 54 -2.74 -6.56 -18.72
CA LYS A 54 -4.15 -6.36 -19.10
C LYS A 54 -4.32 -6.28 -20.62
N HIS A 55 -3.39 -5.66 -21.34
CA HIS A 55 -3.43 -5.58 -22.80
C HIS A 55 -3.20 -6.95 -23.45
N VAL A 56 -2.21 -7.72 -22.97
CA VAL A 56 -1.90 -9.05 -23.50
C VAL A 56 -3.00 -10.06 -23.16
N GLU A 57 -3.57 -10.02 -21.96
CA GLU A 57 -4.74 -10.83 -21.58
C GLU A 57 -5.97 -10.51 -22.43
N LYS A 58 -6.22 -9.22 -22.68
CA LYS A 58 -7.30 -8.78 -23.58
C LYS A 58 -7.08 -9.29 -24.99
N LEU A 59 -5.84 -9.25 -25.50
CA LEU A 59 -5.49 -9.78 -26.81
C LEU A 59 -5.67 -11.30 -26.87
N ALA A 60 -5.23 -12.04 -25.86
CA ALA A 60 -5.44 -13.48 -25.74
C ALA A 60 -6.93 -13.85 -25.75
N ARG A 61 -7.76 -13.08 -25.04
CA ARG A 61 -9.22 -13.24 -25.04
C ARG A 61 -9.84 -12.98 -26.42
N GLN A 62 -9.32 -12.01 -27.18
CA GLN A 62 -9.78 -11.75 -28.55
C GLN A 62 -9.45 -12.93 -29.49
N TYR A 63 -8.25 -13.52 -29.35
CA TYR A 63 -7.90 -14.75 -30.07
C TYR A 63 -8.82 -15.92 -29.69
N GLU A 64 -9.09 -16.14 -28.40
CA GLU A 64 -10.00 -17.19 -27.91
C GLU A 64 -11.41 -17.06 -28.52
N ILE A 65 -11.97 -15.84 -28.48
CA ILE A 65 -13.27 -15.53 -29.09
C ILE A 65 -13.23 -15.75 -30.61
N GLY A 66 -12.15 -15.33 -31.26
CA GLY A 66 -11.94 -15.55 -32.70
C GLY A 66 -11.96 -17.03 -33.05
N TYR A 67 -11.21 -17.86 -32.32
CA TYR A 67 -11.15 -19.30 -32.53
C TYR A 67 -12.50 -19.98 -32.27
N GLN A 68 -13.23 -19.52 -31.26
CA GLN A 68 -14.57 -20.03 -30.94
C GLN A 68 -15.58 -19.72 -32.06
N ARG A 69 -15.53 -18.51 -32.63
CA ARG A 69 -16.45 -18.05 -33.69
C ARG A 69 -16.14 -18.64 -35.07
N MET A 70 -14.86 -18.70 -35.44
CA MET A 70 -14.43 -19.05 -36.80
C MET A 70 -14.20 -20.56 -37.00
N TYR A 71 -13.97 -21.31 -35.92
CA TYR A 71 -13.72 -22.75 -35.98
C TYR A 71 -14.63 -23.52 -35.04
N ASN A 72 -14.22 -23.72 -33.79
CA ASN A 72 -14.98 -24.45 -32.77
C ASN A 72 -14.40 -24.22 -31.37
N GLY A 73 -15.13 -24.67 -30.34
CA GLY A 73 -14.68 -24.59 -28.95
C GLY A 73 -13.41 -25.40 -28.65
N ALA A 74 -13.13 -26.48 -29.40
CA ALA A 74 -11.94 -27.30 -29.17
C ALA A 74 -10.64 -26.53 -29.48
N LYS A 75 -10.61 -25.78 -30.59
CA LYS A 75 -9.45 -24.94 -30.93
C LYS A 75 -9.27 -23.75 -29.97
N ALA A 76 -10.38 -23.15 -29.53
CA ALA A 76 -10.33 -22.09 -28.52
C ALA A 76 -9.75 -22.61 -27.19
N LEU A 77 -10.18 -23.81 -26.76
CA LEU A 77 -9.65 -24.46 -25.57
C LEU A 77 -8.16 -24.85 -25.72
N GLU A 78 -7.75 -25.34 -26.89
CA GLU A 78 -6.35 -25.63 -27.17
C GLU A 78 -5.48 -24.36 -27.10
N PHE A 79 -5.94 -23.26 -27.71
CA PHE A 79 -5.26 -21.96 -27.62
C PHE A 79 -5.11 -21.51 -26.17
N LYS A 80 -6.20 -21.48 -25.41
CA LYS A 80 -6.20 -21.11 -24.00
C LYS A 80 -5.24 -21.96 -23.19
N ARG A 81 -5.24 -23.29 -23.40
CA ARG A 81 -4.35 -24.21 -22.70
C ARG A 81 -2.88 -23.89 -22.95
N LEU A 82 -2.51 -23.47 -24.17
CA LEU A 82 -1.14 -23.14 -24.52
C LEU A 82 -0.68 -21.81 -23.94
N THR A 83 -1.55 -20.82 -23.79
CA THR A 83 -1.19 -19.48 -23.32
C THR A 83 -1.31 -19.29 -21.81
N ASN A 84 -2.11 -20.12 -21.13
CA ASN A 84 -2.48 -19.93 -19.72
C ASN A 84 -1.28 -19.87 -18.77
N GLU A 85 -0.30 -20.75 -18.94
CA GLU A 85 0.87 -20.80 -18.06
C GLU A 85 1.73 -19.54 -18.19
N ALA A 86 1.99 -19.09 -19.41
CA ALA A 86 2.77 -17.87 -19.64
C ALA A 86 2.08 -16.62 -19.08
N LEU A 87 0.76 -16.50 -19.27
CA LEU A 87 -0.01 -15.39 -18.70
C LEU A 87 -0.05 -15.43 -17.17
N ARG A 88 -0.18 -16.63 -16.58
CA ARG A 88 -0.12 -16.78 -15.13
C ARG A 88 1.23 -16.38 -14.57
N ASN A 89 2.32 -16.85 -15.17
CA ASN A 89 3.67 -16.52 -14.75
C ASN A 89 3.94 -15.01 -14.88
N ALA A 90 3.48 -14.38 -15.97
CA ALA A 90 3.55 -12.92 -16.11
C ALA A 90 2.77 -12.19 -15.01
N GLY A 91 1.59 -12.69 -14.64
CA GLY A 91 0.83 -12.16 -13.50
C GLY A 91 1.57 -12.28 -12.16
N GLU A 92 2.24 -13.41 -11.92
CA GLU A 92 3.07 -13.60 -10.73
C GLU A 92 4.25 -12.61 -10.69
N VAL A 93 4.91 -12.37 -11.83
CA VAL A 93 5.99 -11.37 -11.95
C VAL A 93 5.48 -9.96 -11.69
N CYS A 94 4.34 -9.56 -12.26
CA CYS A 94 3.73 -8.25 -12.00
C CYS A 94 3.42 -8.06 -10.51
N ASN A 95 2.90 -9.10 -9.84
CA ASN A 95 2.63 -9.04 -8.41
C ASN A 95 3.90 -8.86 -7.58
N GLN A 96 4.99 -9.54 -7.94
CA GLN A 96 6.29 -9.36 -7.29
C GLN A 96 6.85 -7.94 -7.49
N ILE A 97 6.76 -7.41 -8.71
CA ILE A 97 7.17 -6.03 -9.02
C ILE A 97 6.34 -5.03 -8.21
N HIS A 98 5.02 -5.24 -8.13
CA HIS A 98 4.14 -4.39 -7.35
C HIS A 98 4.50 -4.38 -5.87
N ALA A 99 4.66 -5.57 -5.26
CA ALA A 99 5.06 -5.70 -3.86
C ALA A 99 6.43 -5.05 -3.59
N GLU A 100 7.39 -5.21 -4.50
CA GLU A 100 8.71 -4.58 -4.36
C GLU A 100 8.63 -3.05 -4.51
N ASN A 101 7.80 -2.54 -5.41
CA ASN A 101 7.56 -1.10 -5.54
C ASN A 101 6.88 -0.52 -4.30
N GLU A 102 5.92 -1.23 -3.68
CA GLU A 102 5.32 -0.84 -2.41
C GLU A 102 6.37 -0.82 -1.29
N ARG A 103 7.24 -1.83 -1.24
CA ARG A 103 8.36 -1.89 -0.29
C ARG A 103 9.34 -0.73 -0.48
N ILE A 104 9.72 -0.41 -1.71
CA ILE A 104 10.59 0.73 -2.04
C ILE A 104 9.92 2.05 -1.66
N ALA A 105 8.62 2.20 -1.92
CA ALA A 105 7.86 3.38 -1.53
C ALA A 105 7.83 3.56 -0.01
N ALA A 106 7.60 2.48 0.75
CA ALA A 106 7.66 2.48 2.20
C ALA A 106 9.06 2.89 2.70
N MET A 107 10.13 2.29 2.17
CA MET A 107 11.51 2.67 2.50
C MET A 107 11.78 4.14 2.21
N ARG A 108 11.34 4.64 1.05
CA ARG A 108 11.50 6.05 0.68
C ARG A 108 10.81 6.98 1.68
N ASN A 109 9.60 6.64 2.11
CA ASN A 109 8.87 7.43 3.09
C ASN A 109 9.57 7.45 4.45
N THR A 110 10.09 6.30 4.90
CA THR A 110 10.90 6.22 6.13
C THR A 110 12.16 7.08 6.02
N PHE A 111 12.93 6.96 4.94
CA PHE A 111 14.12 7.79 4.73
C PHE A 111 13.79 9.28 4.67
N HIS A 112 12.69 9.65 4.01
CA HIS A 112 12.26 11.04 3.92
C HIS A 112 11.93 11.60 5.31
N SER A 113 11.15 10.88 6.11
CA SER A 113 10.84 11.26 7.49
C SER A 113 12.11 11.41 8.32
N SER A 114 13.03 10.44 8.28
CA SER A 114 14.30 10.55 9.03
C SER A 114 15.18 11.71 8.58
N LEU A 115 15.15 12.07 7.28
CA LEU A 115 15.86 13.25 6.79
C LEU A 115 15.21 14.56 7.26
N GLU A 116 13.88 14.62 7.31
CA GLU A 116 13.15 15.75 7.91
C GLU A 116 13.48 15.89 9.40
N ASP A 117 13.54 14.79 10.14
CA ASP A 117 13.92 14.78 11.55
C ASP A 117 15.35 15.29 11.74
N LEU A 118 16.29 14.85 10.89
CA LEU A 118 17.68 15.30 10.92
C LEU A 118 17.81 16.79 10.56
N ASP A 119 17.06 17.28 9.56
CA ASP A 119 17.07 18.69 9.18
C ASP A 119 16.50 19.57 10.31
N ALA A 120 15.38 19.15 10.90
CA ALA A 120 14.79 19.82 12.05
C ALA A 120 15.71 19.83 13.27
N ALA A 121 16.39 18.72 13.55
CA ALA A 121 17.34 18.62 14.65
C ALA A 121 18.61 19.44 14.39
N TRP A 122 19.10 19.50 13.15
CA TRP A 122 20.24 20.34 12.78
C TRP A 122 19.91 21.84 12.84
N GLY A 123 18.68 22.22 12.49
CA GLY A 123 18.16 23.57 12.61
C GLY A 123 17.67 23.94 14.01
N HIS A 124 17.74 23.02 14.97
CA HIS A 124 17.30 23.28 16.34
C HIS A 124 18.29 24.20 17.06
N ASP A 125 17.82 25.40 17.44
CA ASP A 125 18.59 26.32 18.26
C ASP A 125 18.74 25.77 19.68
N MET A 126 19.80 24.98 19.91
CA MET A 126 20.11 24.44 21.24
C MET A 126 20.26 25.58 22.25
N SER A 127 19.53 25.48 23.36
CA SER A 127 19.56 26.49 24.42
C SER A 127 20.65 26.15 25.45
N SER A 128 20.28 25.85 26.68
CA SER A 128 21.14 25.14 27.62
C SER A 128 20.58 23.74 27.85
N LEU A 129 21.46 22.77 28.14
CA LEU A 129 21.07 21.40 28.44
C LEU A 129 20.00 21.32 29.54
N GLU A 130 20.15 22.12 30.60
CA GLU A 130 19.17 22.18 31.69
C GLU A 130 17.80 22.70 31.23
N SER A 131 17.76 23.69 30.33
CA SER A 131 16.52 24.25 29.79
C SER A 131 15.82 23.26 28.87
N ASP A 132 16.59 22.57 28.01
CA ASP A 132 16.04 21.59 27.07
C ASP A 132 15.56 20.31 27.79
N ILE A 133 16.24 19.89 28.87
CA ILE A 133 15.75 18.83 29.76
C ILE A 133 14.44 19.25 30.43
N ALA A 134 14.38 20.46 31.00
CA ALA A 134 13.16 20.96 31.63
C ALA A 134 11.98 21.05 30.64
N ALA A 135 12.26 21.40 29.38
CA ALA A 135 11.25 21.38 28.32
C ALA A 135 10.73 19.96 28.04
N ILE A 136 11.62 18.96 27.95
CA ILE A 136 11.21 17.55 27.77
C ILE A 136 10.41 17.06 28.97
N GLU A 137 10.81 17.40 30.20
CA GLU A 137 10.06 17.03 31.41
C GLU A 137 8.65 17.63 31.41
N GLN A 138 8.52 18.92 31.07
CA GLN A 138 7.23 19.59 30.94
C GLN A 138 6.36 18.94 29.86
N ASN A 139 6.96 18.58 28.72
CA ASN A 139 6.28 17.88 27.63
C ASN A 139 5.79 16.49 28.08
N ASN A 140 6.60 15.74 28.83
CA ASN A 140 6.19 14.45 29.39
C ASN A 140 5.05 14.59 30.40
N GLU A 141 5.04 15.64 31.23
CA GLU A 141 3.91 15.95 32.11
C GLU A 141 2.63 16.28 31.31
N GLN A 142 2.76 16.96 30.18
CA GLN A 142 1.64 17.24 29.29
C GLN A 142 1.11 15.97 28.64
N ILE A 143 1.99 15.10 28.13
CA ILE A 143 1.62 13.78 27.60
C ILE A 143 0.85 13.00 28.65
N GLY A 144 1.36 12.88 29.89
CA GLY A 144 0.67 12.16 30.96
C GLY A 144 -0.71 12.73 31.31
N LYS A 145 -0.94 14.04 31.15
CA LYS A 145 -2.27 14.65 31.30
C LYS A 145 -3.19 14.26 30.15
N ILE A 146 -2.71 14.31 28.91
CA ILE A 146 -3.49 13.94 27.72
C ILE A 146 -3.82 12.44 27.74
N GLU A 147 -2.89 11.58 28.16
CA GLU A 147 -3.13 10.13 28.34
C GLU A 147 -4.23 9.86 29.38
N ALA A 148 -4.20 10.57 30.51
CA ALA A 148 -5.24 10.46 31.53
C ALA A 148 -6.62 10.92 30.98
N ASP A 149 -6.64 11.97 30.16
CA ASP A 149 -7.85 12.44 29.49
C ASP A 149 -8.35 11.46 28.42
N ILE A 150 -7.45 10.85 27.62
CA ILE A 150 -7.77 9.78 26.66
C ILE A 150 -8.43 8.62 27.39
N GLU A 151 -7.85 8.17 28.49
CA GLU A 151 -8.38 7.07 29.29
C GLU A 151 -9.76 7.40 29.87
N SER A 152 -9.98 8.63 30.31
CA SER A 152 -11.30 9.11 30.75
C SER A 152 -12.33 9.05 29.61
N VAL A 153 -11.96 9.51 28.41
CA VAL A 153 -12.82 9.49 27.21
C VAL A 153 -13.06 8.07 26.71
N LYS A 154 -12.07 7.16 26.78
CA LYS A 154 -12.23 5.73 26.44
C LYS A 154 -13.28 5.07 27.34
N ARG A 155 -13.23 5.30 28.65
CA ARG A 155 -14.26 4.81 29.58
C ARG A 155 -15.65 5.39 29.31
N GLU A 156 -15.73 6.64 28.88
CA GLU A 156 -17.01 7.25 28.46
C GLU A 156 -17.54 6.60 27.19
N SER A 157 -16.65 6.37 26.21
CA SER A 157 -16.95 5.69 24.95
C SER A 157 -17.45 4.26 25.18
N GLU A 158 -16.81 3.50 26.08
CA GLU A 158 -17.24 2.14 26.46
C GLU A 158 -18.64 2.13 27.07
N LYS A 159 -18.93 3.02 28.03
CA LYS A 159 -20.28 3.13 28.63
C LYS A 159 -21.34 3.47 27.58
N LEU A 160 -20.97 4.34 26.63
CA LEU A 160 -21.85 4.73 25.55
C LEU A 160 -22.08 3.56 24.58
N TYR A 161 -21.05 2.76 24.31
CA TYR A 161 -21.14 1.55 23.50
C TYR A 161 -22.08 0.51 24.10
N ASP A 162 -22.00 0.27 25.41
CA ASP A 162 -22.94 -0.60 26.13
C ASP A 162 -24.39 -0.10 25.99
N LEU A 163 -24.60 1.22 26.10
CA LEU A 163 -25.90 1.85 25.94
C LEU A 163 -26.44 1.75 24.50
N ILE A 164 -25.56 1.82 23.49
CA ILE A 164 -25.90 1.62 22.08
C ILE A 164 -26.44 0.20 21.87
N ILE A 165 -25.79 -0.80 22.45
CA ILE A 165 -26.22 -2.20 22.38
C ILE A 165 -27.58 -2.37 23.08
N GLU A 166 -27.73 -1.86 24.30
CA GLU A 166 -28.97 -1.97 25.08
C GLU A 166 -30.16 -1.33 24.35
N LYS A 167 -29.93 -0.19 23.69
CA LYS A 167 -30.97 0.55 22.95
C LYS A 167 -31.12 0.16 21.49
N SER A 168 -30.47 -0.91 21.04
CA SER A 168 -30.55 -1.41 19.67
C SER A 168 -30.15 -0.37 18.61
N TYR A 169 -28.99 0.26 18.80
CA TYR A 169 -28.31 1.12 17.81
C TYR A 169 -29.06 2.41 17.41
N PRO A 170 -29.43 3.29 18.37
CA PRO A 170 -29.99 4.60 18.04
C PRO A 170 -28.92 5.50 17.38
N GLU A 171 -29.31 6.20 16.31
CA GLU A 171 -28.42 7.03 15.49
C GLU A 171 -27.73 8.15 16.28
N ASP A 172 -28.43 8.77 17.23
CA ASP A 172 -27.87 9.83 18.08
C ASP A 172 -26.67 9.33 18.93
N LEU A 173 -26.78 8.12 19.51
CA LEU A 173 -25.71 7.56 20.33
C LEU A 173 -24.54 7.06 19.47
N LEU A 174 -24.80 6.54 18.28
CA LEU A 174 -23.74 6.19 17.32
C LEU A 174 -22.93 7.43 16.92
N ASN A 175 -23.60 8.56 16.69
CA ASN A 175 -22.95 9.82 16.38
C ASN A 175 -22.14 10.35 17.57
N GLU A 176 -22.65 10.22 18.79
CA GLU A 176 -21.94 10.62 20.01
C GLU A 176 -20.69 9.75 20.24
N HIS A 177 -20.79 8.43 20.05
CA HIS A 177 -19.65 7.51 20.14
C HIS A 177 -18.59 7.81 19.07
N SER A 178 -19.03 8.11 17.84
CA SER A 178 -18.13 8.55 16.77
C SER A 178 -17.36 9.84 17.15
N LYS A 179 -18.02 10.80 17.81
CA LYS A 179 -17.36 12.02 18.30
C LYS A 179 -16.31 11.71 19.38
N LEU A 180 -16.62 10.81 20.32
CA LEU A 180 -15.66 10.42 21.35
C LEU A 180 -14.43 9.72 20.73
N ASN A 181 -14.63 8.84 19.75
CA ASN A 181 -13.54 8.20 19.03
C ASN A 181 -12.67 9.21 18.25
N ASN A 182 -13.29 10.17 17.56
CA ASN A 182 -12.53 11.22 16.89
C ASN A 182 -11.73 12.07 17.88
N LYS A 183 -12.30 12.39 19.05
CA LYS A 183 -11.59 13.09 20.12
C LYS A 183 -10.38 12.31 20.62
N ILE A 184 -10.49 10.98 20.77
CA ILE A 184 -9.35 10.11 21.13
C ILE A 184 -8.25 10.21 20.07
N VAL A 185 -8.60 10.09 18.78
CA VAL A 185 -7.63 10.20 17.68
C VAL A 185 -6.96 11.57 17.66
N GLU A 186 -7.70 12.66 17.91
CA GLU A 186 -7.14 14.01 17.99
C GLU A 186 -6.14 14.15 19.15
N MET A 187 -6.47 13.61 20.33
CA MET A 187 -5.59 13.63 21.50
C MET A 187 -4.33 12.75 21.30
N GLU A 188 -4.47 11.56 20.69
CA GLU A 188 -3.34 10.69 20.35
C GLU A 188 -2.41 11.37 19.31
N ALA A 189 -2.98 12.10 18.35
CA ALA A 189 -2.20 12.91 17.40
C ALA A 189 -1.49 14.10 18.07
N GLU A 190 -2.05 14.65 19.16
CA GLU A 190 -1.39 15.70 19.95
C GLU A 190 -0.19 15.14 20.73
N ILE A 191 -0.34 13.97 21.38
CA ILE A 191 0.78 13.25 22.02
C ILE A 191 1.90 13.03 21.01
N GLY A 192 1.61 12.47 19.84
CA GLY A 192 2.62 12.20 18.82
C GLY A 192 3.40 13.45 18.37
N LYS A 193 2.77 14.63 18.36
CA LYS A 193 3.46 15.89 18.07
C LYS A 193 4.42 16.30 19.18
N ILE A 194 4.03 16.13 20.44
CA ILE A 194 4.84 16.47 21.61
C ILE A 194 6.02 15.50 21.72
N GLU A 195 5.79 14.20 21.53
CA GLU A 195 6.84 13.17 21.48
C GLU A 195 7.85 13.44 20.36
N HIS A 196 7.36 13.81 19.17
CA HIS A 196 8.22 14.18 18.07
C HIS A 196 9.08 15.41 18.40
N GLN A 197 8.55 16.43 19.08
CA GLN A 197 9.36 17.57 19.55
C GLN A 197 10.47 17.12 20.51
N ASN A 198 10.15 16.25 21.48
CA ASN A 198 11.14 15.68 22.39
C ASN A 198 12.23 14.90 21.64
N HIS A 199 11.84 14.14 20.62
CA HIS A 199 12.76 13.42 19.75
C HIS A 199 13.72 14.36 19.01
N ILE A 200 13.23 15.44 18.42
CA ILE A 200 14.07 16.44 17.73
C ILE A 200 15.10 17.07 18.68
N ILE A 201 14.70 17.42 19.91
CA ILE A 201 15.62 17.96 20.92
C ILE A 201 16.74 16.95 21.20
N ARG A 202 16.39 15.69 21.52
CA ARG A 202 17.39 14.64 21.81
C ARG A 202 18.31 14.38 20.61
N LEU A 203 17.76 14.36 19.40
CA LEU A 203 18.50 14.15 18.17
C LEU A 203 19.50 15.30 17.91
N ALA A 204 19.12 16.55 18.20
CA ALA A 204 20.01 17.70 18.07
C ALA A 204 21.25 17.54 18.95
N TYR A 205 21.08 17.19 20.24
CA TYR A 205 22.20 16.95 21.15
C TYR A 205 23.11 15.81 20.67
N LYS A 206 22.51 14.73 20.16
CA LYS A 206 23.26 13.59 19.58
C LYS A 206 24.09 14.02 18.36
N LEU A 207 23.54 14.84 17.47
CA LEU A 207 24.26 15.37 16.30
C LEU A 207 25.41 16.30 16.68
N HIS A 208 25.26 17.05 17.77
CA HIS A 208 26.31 17.92 18.31
C HIS A 208 27.34 17.20 19.20
N GLY A 209 27.20 15.88 19.38
CA GLY A 209 28.15 15.06 20.15
C GLY A 209 28.09 15.29 21.66
N VAL A 210 26.96 15.80 22.15
CA VAL A 210 26.72 16.02 23.59
C VAL A 210 25.85 14.89 24.11
N GLU A 211 26.27 14.23 25.19
CA GLU A 211 25.46 13.21 25.85
C GLU A 211 24.23 13.87 26.50
N PHE A 212 23.05 13.52 25.97
CA PHE A 212 21.79 13.84 26.62
C PHE A 212 21.51 12.77 27.67
N PRO A 213 21.15 13.12 28.93
CA PRO A 213 20.78 12.13 29.92
C PRO A 213 19.48 11.44 29.47
N VAL A 214 19.61 10.20 29.00
CA VAL A 214 18.47 9.40 28.58
C VAL A 214 17.79 8.84 29.83
N ASN A 215 16.52 9.17 30.06
CA ASN A 215 15.67 8.31 30.88
C ASN A 215 15.40 7.05 30.07
N GLU A 216 15.79 5.89 30.60
CA GLU A 216 15.82 4.54 29.99
C GLU A 216 14.44 3.99 29.52
N SER A 217 13.42 4.82 29.27
CA SER A 217 12.09 4.36 28.84
C SER A 217 11.88 4.32 27.32
N GLU A 218 12.89 4.67 26.51
CA GLU A 218 12.79 4.77 25.04
C GLU A 218 13.78 3.85 24.31
N GLU A 219 13.96 2.61 24.77
CA GLU A 219 14.44 1.59 23.82
C GLU A 219 13.23 1.06 23.04
N PRO A 220 13.17 1.24 21.70
CA PRO A 220 12.28 0.42 20.91
C PRO A 220 12.73 -1.02 21.12
N THR A 221 11.84 -1.88 21.60
CA THR A 221 12.01 -3.33 21.51
C THR A 221 12.22 -3.69 20.05
N GLU A 222 13.47 -3.73 19.60
CA GLU A 222 13.87 -4.51 18.46
C GLU A 222 13.59 -5.95 18.83
N GLU A 223 12.43 -6.48 18.40
CA GLU A 223 12.31 -7.91 18.16
C GLU A 223 13.32 -8.26 17.06
N VAL A 224 14.56 -8.49 17.48
CA VAL A 224 15.54 -9.21 16.68
C VAL A 224 14.96 -10.60 16.49
N VAL A 225 14.27 -10.80 15.37
CA VAL A 225 14.00 -12.14 14.86
C VAL A 225 15.37 -12.73 14.51
N GLU A 226 15.94 -13.44 15.48
CA GLU A 226 17.15 -14.21 15.34
C GLU A 226 16.89 -15.30 14.29
N VAL A 227 17.22 -14.99 13.03
CA VAL A 227 17.28 -16.00 11.97
C VAL A 227 18.48 -16.88 12.29
N SER A 228 18.23 -17.94 13.04
CA SER A 228 19.13 -19.06 13.28
C SER A 228 19.70 -19.56 11.94
N THR A 229 20.94 -19.19 11.64
CA THR A 229 21.79 -19.87 10.66
C THR A 229 22.63 -20.93 11.38
N GLU A 230 22.09 -22.14 11.49
CA GLU A 230 22.85 -23.40 11.63
C GLU A 230 22.49 -24.21 10.37
N GLU A 231 23.38 -24.82 9.58
CA GLU A 231 24.66 -25.45 9.91
C GLU A 231 25.48 -25.58 8.61
N VAL A 232 26.68 -25.01 8.59
CA VAL A 232 27.72 -25.36 7.61
C VAL A 232 28.45 -26.57 8.19
N VAL A 233 28.20 -27.77 7.66
CA VAL A 233 29.05 -28.93 7.92
C VAL A 233 30.12 -28.99 6.85
N GLU A 234 31.25 -28.36 7.16
CA GLU A 234 32.54 -28.61 6.53
C GLU A 234 33.18 -29.79 7.25
N VAL A 235 33.37 -30.94 6.57
CA VAL A 235 34.31 -31.97 7.03
C VAL A 235 35.27 -32.28 5.89
N SER A 236 36.48 -31.79 6.08
CA SER A 236 37.66 -32.06 5.25
C SER A 236 38.29 -33.41 5.61
N THR A 237 38.64 -34.16 4.55
CA THR A 237 39.82 -35.04 4.34
C THR A 237 40.18 -36.13 5.35
N GLU A 238 40.30 -37.37 4.87
CA GLU A 238 41.61 -38.03 4.84
C GLU A 238 41.71 -39.16 3.80
N GLU A 239 42.93 -39.29 3.32
CA GLU A 239 43.49 -40.02 2.18
C GLU A 239 43.98 -41.39 2.63
N VAL A 240 43.69 -42.48 1.91
CA VAL A 240 44.53 -43.71 1.98
C VAL A 240 44.64 -44.35 0.60
N THR A 241 45.86 -44.26 0.09
CA THR A 241 46.51 -45.00 -1.00
C THR A 241 46.34 -46.52 -0.92
N GLU A 242 45.99 -47.19 -2.02
CA GLU A 242 46.87 -48.00 -2.89
C GLU A 242 46.06 -48.63 -4.04
#